data_AF-A0A017SHI1-F1
#
_entry.id   AF-A0A017SHI1-F1
#
_cell.length_a   1.000
_cell.length_b   1.000
_cell.length_c   1.000
_cell.angle_alpha   90.00
_cell.angle_beta   90.00
_cell.angle_gamma   90.00
#
_symmetry.space_group_name_H-M   'P 1'
#
loop_
_entity.id
_entity.type
_entity.pdbx_description
1 polymer ?
#
loop_
_entity_poly.entity_id
_entity_poly.type
_entity_poly.pdbx_seq_one_letter_code
_entity_poly.pdbx_strand_id
1 'polypeptide(L)'
;MQGHYSYPGATPYVHRLAYEDGVRNHTYQPRPEDHPALRSDLESRTGSLSSQETVTIEPKRGPVARYFLAEINPRRTYLLLIICSFIAGLVDALSYNAWSTFTGMQTGNTVFMALGASNQPSYPDYLWAKALIAFSVYLTSNFFFTYVARALTPLRRTTMLLVFGLQTLALLIAALLVELEVILPRPEEYTAPIQWTQIFAIALLAFSQAGQISASRILGYNEVPTLSVTTILADMLADPHLFELHNPKRNRRLAGFIASFVGAMTSGFLSRETEMVACLWLAMALKVVVTLCFFVWRDDRETEKKDLEGQ
;
A
#
# COMPACT_ATOMS: atom_id res chain seq x y z
N MET A 1 -45.56 36.87 42.11
CA MET A 1 -45.22 35.46 41.83
C MET A 1 -43.91 35.44 41.06
N GLN A 2 -42.82 35.21 41.79
CA GLN A 2 -41.46 34.99 41.26
C GLN A 2 -41.29 33.52 40.89
N GLY A 3 -40.48 33.26 39.87
CA GLY A 3 -40.03 31.92 39.48
C GLY A 3 -38.74 32.02 38.68
N HIS A 4 -37.65 32.44 39.35
CA HIS A 4 -36.28 32.29 38.84
C HIS A 4 -35.76 30.90 39.21
N TYR A 5 -35.39 30.10 38.21
CA TYR A 5 -34.56 28.92 38.40
C TYR A 5 -33.15 29.22 37.87
N SER A 6 -32.21 29.40 38.80
CA SER A 6 -30.77 29.39 38.55
C SER A 6 -30.28 27.95 38.40
N TYR A 7 -29.49 27.69 37.36
CA TYR A 7 -28.62 26.51 37.30
C TYR A 7 -27.15 26.95 37.38
N PRO A 8 -26.34 26.34 38.27
CA PRO A 8 -24.95 26.72 38.51
C PRO A 8 -24.00 26.14 37.46
N GLY A 9 -22.87 26.83 37.26
CA GLY A 9 -21.87 26.55 36.24
C GLY A 9 -21.22 25.16 36.33
N ALA A 10 -20.97 24.58 35.16
CA ALA A 10 -20.15 23.39 34.99
C ALA A 10 -18.92 23.73 34.14
N THR A 11 -17.76 23.62 34.77
CA THR A 11 -16.41 23.69 34.19
C THR A 11 -16.15 22.53 33.21
N PRO A 12 -15.26 22.71 32.21
CA PRO A 12 -14.95 21.69 31.22
C PRO A 12 -14.09 20.56 31.81
N TYR A 13 -14.55 19.32 31.69
CA TYR A 13 -13.82 18.11 32.04
C TYR A 13 -12.64 17.88 31.07
N VAL A 14 -11.42 18.08 31.56
CA VAL A 14 -10.17 17.64 30.93
C VAL A 14 -9.79 16.30 31.57
N HIS A 15 -9.94 15.18 30.84
CA HIS A 15 -9.46 13.88 31.30
C HIS A 15 -7.94 13.80 31.09
N ARG A 16 -7.18 14.14 32.14
CA ARG A 16 -5.73 13.91 32.25
C ARG A 16 -5.55 12.57 32.97
N LEU A 17 -5.05 11.54 32.28
CA LEU A 17 -4.70 10.26 32.89
C LEU A 17 -3.42 10.47 33.72
N ALA A 18 -3.56 10.50 35.04
CA ALA A 18 -2.46 10.44 35.99
C ALA A 18 -2.17 8.97 36.31
N TYR A 19 -0.88 8.63 36.25
CA TYR A 19 -0.31 7.34 36.63
C TYR A 19 -0.15 7.36 38.16
N GLU A 20 -0.94 6.56 38.88
CA GLU A 20 -0.78 6.39 40.34
C GLU A 20 0.08 5.18 40.65
N ASP A 21 1.16 5.43 41.39
CA ASP A 21 2.09 4.45 41.95
C ASP A 21 1.45 3.66 43.10
N GLY A 22 1.29 2.35 42.89
CA GLY A 22 0.89 1.40 43.92
C GLY A 22 2.09 0.83 44.67
N VAL A 23 2.40 1.39 45.83
CA VAL A 23 3.36 0.84 46.80
C VAL A 23 2.81 -0.46 47.41
N ARG A 24 3.47 -1.60 47.15
CA ARG A 24 3.31 -2.84 47.93
C ARG A 24 4.63 -3.20 48.61
N ASN A 25 4.59 -3.23 49.94
CA ASN A 25 5.66 -3.73 50.79
C ASN A 25 5.85 -5.24 50.59
N HIS A 26 7.02 -5.65 50.10
CA HIS A 26 7.52 -7.02 50.22
C HIS A 26 8.88 -7.00 50.92
N THR A 27 8.94 -7.61 52.10
CA THR A 27 10.14 -7.88 52.88
C THR A 27 11.05 -8.83 52.10
N TYR A 28 12.27 -8.38 51.77
CA TYR A 28 13.30 -9.17 51.08
C TYR A 28 14.13 -9.95 52.11
N GLN A 29 14.18 -11.28 51.98
CA GLN A 29 15.21 -12.12 52.60
C GLN A 29 16.22 -12.56 51.53
N PRO A 30 17.53 -12.40 51.73
CA PRO A 30 18.54 -12.81 50.75
C PRO A 30 18.73 -14.34 50.73
N ARG A 31 18.83 -14.90 49.51
CA ARG A 31 19.26 -16.28 49.23
C ARG A 31 20.80 -16.39 49.28
N PRO A 32 21.36 -17.57 49.59
CA PRO A 32 22.80 -17.76 49.83
C PRO A 32 23.65 -17.85 48.55
N GLU A 33 23.51 -16.89 47.63
CA GLU A 33 24.34 -16.81 46.41
C GLU A 33 25.18 -15.52 46.29
N ASP A 34 25.21 -14.69 47.33
CA ASP A 34 26.00 -13.45 47.37
C ASP A 34 27.48 -13.69 47.73
N HIS A 35 28.18 -14.55 46.95
CA HIS A 35 29.64 -14.65 47.01
C HIS A 35 30.28 -14.14 45.70
N PRO A 36 30.98 -12.98 45.74
CA PRO A 36 31.55 -12.35 44.54
C PRO A 36 32.66 -13.18 43.87
N ALA A 37 33.24 -14.16 44.56
CA ALA A 37 34.31 -15.01 44.04
C ALA A 37 33.83 -16.13 43.08
N LEU A 38 32.55 -16.54 43.15
CA LEU A 38 32.01 -17.57 42.25
C LEU A 38 31.51 -16.98 40.92
N ARG A 39 31.15 -15.69 40.88
CA ARG A 39 30.73 -14.99 39.66
C ARG A 39 31.87 -14.82 38.67
N SER A 40 33.09 -14.51 39.13
CA SER A 40 34.25 -14.33 38.25
C SER A 40 34.68 -15.62 37.53
N ASP A 41 34.50 -16.78 38.18
CA ASP A 41 34.87 -18.07 37.60
C ASP A 41 33.80 -18.59 36.61
N LEU A 42 32.53 -18.24 36.82
CA LEU A 42 31.48 -18.48 35.83
C LEU A 42 31.56 -17.50 34.65
N GLU A 43 31.88 -16.23 34.87
CA GLU A 43 32.06 -15.21 33.82
C GLU A 43 33.30 -15.47 32.97
N SER A 44 34.40 -15.96 33.54
CA SER A 44 35.59 -16.36 32.76
C SER A 44 35.38 -17.65 31.96
N ARG A 45 34.59 -18.61 32.48
CA ARG A 45 34.20 -19.82 31.73
C ARG A 45 33.11 -19.58 30.68
N THR A 46 32.23 -18.60 30.86
CA THR A 46 31.22 -18.23 29.85
C THR A 46 31.77 -17.26 28.80
N GLY A 47 32.77 -16.43 29.15
CA GLY A 47 33.46 -15.56 28.21
C GLY A 47 34.29 -16.29 27.14
N SER A 48 34.68 -17.54 27.38
CA SER A 48 35.45 -18.36 26.43
C SER A 48 34.60 -19.21 25.48
N LEU A 49 33.27 -19.30 25.67
CA LEU A 49 32.37 -20.06 24.79
C LEU A 49 31.52 -19.19 23.85
N SER A 50 31.53 -17.85 23.98
CA SER A 50 30.65 -16.96 23.21
C SER A 50 31.29 -16.32 21.97
N SER A 51 32.50 -16.74 21.58
CA SER A 51 33.15 -16.27 20.34
C SER A 51 33.17 -17.36 19.25
N GLN A 52 32.16 -18.23 19.22
CA GLN A 52 31.82 -18.92 17.97
C GLN A 52 31.07 -17.93 17.09
N GLU A 53 31.84 -17.12 16.38
CA GLU A 53 31.41 -16.46 15.15
C GLU A 53 30.68 -17.53 14.34
N THR A 54 29.35 -17.46 14.31
CA THR A 54 28.56 -18.37 13.49
C THR A 54 28.85 -17.94 12.07
N VAL A 55 29.90 -18.51 11.48
CA VAL A 55 30.20 -18.42 10.06
C VAL A 55 29.01 -19.07 9.38
N THR A 56 27.99 -18.26 9.11
CA THR A 56 26.93 -18.61 8.18
C THR A 56 27.63 -18.77 6.85
N ILE A 57 27.95 -20.02 6.50
CA ILE A 57 28.41 -20.38 5.18
C ILE A 57 27.23 -20.08 4.26
N GLU A 58 27.09 -18.82 3.83
CA GLU A 58 26.17 -18.49 2.76
C GLU A 58 26.57 -19.37 1.58
N PRO A 59 25.64 -20.17 1.03
CA PRO A 59 25.97 -20.97 -0.15
C PRO A 59 26.54 -20.02 -1.20
N LYS A 60 27.69 -20.36 -1.79
CA LYS A 60 28.34 -19.58 -2.86
C LYS A 60 27.37 -19.49 -4.05
N ARG A 61 26.46 -18.53 -3.98
CA ARG A 61 25.48 -18.24 -5.03
C ARG A 61 26.22 -17.55 -6.17
N GLY A 62 25.88 -17.94 -7.40
CA GLY A 62 26.41 -17.27 -8.59
C GLY A 62 26.08 -15.77 -8.59
N PRO A 63 26.83 -14.95 -9.35
CA PRO A 63 26.67 -13.49 -9.36
C PRO A 63 25.24 -13.05 -9.72
N VAL A 64 24.58 -13.78 -10.63
CA VAL A 64 23.19 -13.54 -11.03
C VAL A 64 22.21 -13.82 -9.89
N ALA A 65 22.34 -14.96 -9.20
CA ALA A 65 21.48 -15.30 -8.06
C ALA A 65 21.67 -14.29 -6.92
N ARG A 66 22.89 -13.80 -6.70
CA ARG A 66 23.19 -12.77 -5.71
C ARG A 66 22.52 -11.43 -6.05
N TYR A 67 22.50 -11.04 -7.33
CA TYR A 67 21.79 -9.84 -7.79
C TYR A 67 20.29 -9.95 -7.54
N PHE A 68 19.65 -11.05 -7.95
CA PHE A 68 18.20 -11.20 -7.80
C PHE A 68 17.73 -11.31 -6.33
N LEU A 69 18.57 -11.87 -5.46
CA LEU A 69 18.27 -12.02 -4.04
C LEU A 69 18.69 -10.82 -3.18
N ALA A 70 19.29 -9.79 -3.78
CA ALA A 70 19.67 -8.58 -3.08
C ALA A 70 18.44 -7.74 -2.67
N GLU A 71 18.59 -6.99 -1.59
CA GLU A 71 17.56 -6.08 -1.08
C GLU A 71 17.70 -4.70 -1.72
N ILE A 72 16.54 -4.17 -2.12
CA ILE A 72 16.41 -2.89 -2.84
C ILE A 72 16.48 -1.74 -1.84
N ASN A 73 17.25 -0.70 -2.17
CA ASN A 73 17.28 0.50 -1.34
C ASN A 73 15.98 1.31 -1.42
N PRO A 74 15.25 1.49 -0.30
CA PRO A 74 13.97 2.19 -0.30
C PRO A 74 14.10 3.71 -0.42
N ARG A 75 15.26 4.35 -0.12
CA ARG A 75 15.40 5.82 0.08
C ARG A 75 14.75 6.70 -1.01
N ARG A 76 14.68 6.23 -2.26
CA ARG A 76 14.10 6.97 -3.41
C ARG A 76 12.94 6.26 -4.10
N THR A 77 12.46 5.12 -3.59
CA THR A 77 11.38 4.36 -4.24
C THR A 77 10.03 5.07 -4.16
N TYR A 78 9.90 6.10 -3.31
CA TYR A 78 8.74 6.99 -3.30
C TYR A 78 8.44 7.63 -4.66
N LEU A 79 9.44 7.86 -5.51
CA LEU A 79 9.23 8.38 -6.88
C LEU A 79 8.44 7.39 -7.73
N LEU A 80 8.75 6.10 -7.62
CA LEU A 80 8.01 5.03 -8.30
C LEU A 80 6.59 4.91 -7.74
N LEU A 81 6.40 5.14 -6.43
CA LEU A 81 5.08 5.16 -5.82
C LEU A 81 4.23 6.34 -6.28
N ILE A 82 4.82 7.51 -6.56
CA ILE A 82 4.09 8.64 -7.17
C ILE A 82 3.62 8.28 -8.59
N ILE A 83 4.45 7.62 -9.40
CA ILE A 83 4.03 7.09 -10.71
C ILE A 83 2.91 6.06 -10.52
N CYS A 84 3.00 5.20 -9.51
CA CYS A 84 1.93 4.26 -9.18
C CYS A 84 0.64 4.97 -8.75
N SER A 85 0.71 6.08 -8.01
CA SER A 85 -0.45 6.91 -7.68
C SER A 85 -1.13 7.47 -8.95
N PHE A 86 -0.35 7.88 -9.95
CA PHE A 86 -0.88 8.26 -11.26
C PHE A 86 -1.59 7.09 -11.95
N ILE A 87 -0.94 5.92 -12.02
CA ILE A 87 -1.53 4.71 -12.62
C ILE A 87 -2.82 4.29 -11.91
N ALA A 88 -2.86 4.37 -10.57
CA ALA A 88 -4.05 4.08 -9.80
C ALA A 88 -5.21 5.01 -10.15
N GLY A 89 -4.96 6.32 -10.19
CA GLY A 89 -5.98 7.29 -10.61
C GLY A 89 -6.48 7.05 -12.03
N LEU A 90 -5.56 6.73 -12.95
CA LEU A 90 -5.87 6.40 -14.35
C LEU A 90 -6.79 5.19 -14.46
N VAL A 91 -6.44 4.08 -13.80
CA VAL A 91 -7.17 2.80 -13.84
C VAL A 91 -8.50 2.87 -13.08
N ASP A 92 -8.57 3.56 -11.94
CA ASP A 92 -9.83 3.70 -11.20
C ASP A 92 -10.82 4.61 -11.92
N ALA A 93 -10.36 5.72 -12.50
CA ALA A 93 -11.22 6.57 -13.32
C ALA A 93 -11.71 5.83 -14.57
N LEU A 94 -10.84 5.02 -15.19
CA LEU A 94 -11.21 4.18 -16.33
C LEU A 94 -12.30 3.19 -15.94
N SER A 95 -12.06 2.42 -14.88
CA SER A 95 -12.96 1.35 -14.45
C SER A 95 -14.32 1.89 -14.03
N TYR A 96 -14.34 3.06 -13.37
CA TYR A 96 -15.58 3.72 -13.00
C TYR A 96 -16.32 4.26 -14.22
N ASN A 97 -15.61 4.91 -15.14
CA ASN A 97 -16.24 5.42 -16.38
C ASN A 97 -16.80 4.28 -17.23
N ALA A 98 -16.09 3.15 -17.29
CA ALA A 98 -16.44 2.02 -18.14
C ALA A 98 -17.53 1.11 -17.57
N TRP A 99 -17.42 0.77 -16.29
CA TRP A 99 -18.20 -0.30 -15.65
C TRP A 99 -18.88 0.15 -14.35
N SER A 100 -18.86 1.45 -14.06
CA SER A 100 -19.45 2.06 -12.85
C SER A 100 -18.90 1.51 -11.53
N THR A 101 -17.73 0.87 -11.53
CA THR A 101 -17.13 0.27 -10.32
C THR A 101 -15.68 0.69 -10.16
N PHE A 102 -15.23 0.83 -8.92
CA PHE A 102 -13.83 1.15 -8.64
C PHE A 102 -13.04 -0.14 -8.47
N THR A 103 -11.80 -0.17 -8.91
CA THR A 103 -10.95 -1.38 -8.78
C THR A 103 -10.00 -1.29 -7.59
N GLY A 104 -9.60 -0.07 -7.21
CA GLY A 104 -8.73 0.24 -6.07
C GLY A 104 -9.47 0.92 -4.91
N MET A 105 -10.48 1.75 -5.17
CA MET A 105 -11.23 2.48 -4.14
C MET A 105 -12.32 1.63 -3.46
N GLN A 106 -11.93 0.87 -2.44
CA GLN A 106 -12.86 -0.03 -1.73
C GLN A 106 -13.92 0.68 -0.88
N THR A 107 -13.71 1.95 -0.50
CA THR A 107 -14.72 2.73 0.22
C THR A 107 -16.00 2.86 -0.61
N GLY A 108 -15.88 3.20 -1.90
CA GLY A 108 -17.03 3.32 -2.81
C GLY A 108 -17.71 1.96 -3.06
N ASN A 109 -16.93 0.91 -3.32
CA ASN A 109 -17.48 -0.43 -3.52
C ASN A 109 -18.23 -0.95 -2.29
N THR A 110 -17.74 -0.64 -1.08
CA THR A 110 -18.43 -0.99 0.17
C THR A 110 -19.82 -0.35 0.25
N VAL A 111 -19.93 0.92 -0.16
CA VAL A 111 -21.22 1.62 -0.22
C VAL A 111 -22.12 1.00 -1.29
N PHE A 112 -21.61 0.71 -2.50
CA PHE A 112 -22.41 0.07 -3.55
C PHE A 112 -22.94 -1.32 -3.15
N MET A 113 -22.13 -2.12 -2.45
CA MET A 113 -22.59 -3.39 -1.87
C MET A 113 -23.70 -3.18 -0.84
N ALA A 114 -23.52 -2.21 0.08
CA ALA A 114 -24.48 -1.94 1.13
C ALA A 114 -25.83 -1.42 0.58
N LEU A 115 -25.80 -0.53 -0.41
CA LEU A 115 -26.99 -0.02 -1.07
C LEU A 115 -27.75 -1.13 -1.82
N GLY A 116 -27.03 -2.16 -2.29
CA GLY A 116 -27.61 -3.37 -2.87
C GLY A 116 -28.61 -4.08 -1.95
N ALA A 117 -28.42 -4.04 -0.63
CA ALA A 117 -29.37 -4.61 0.33
C ALA A 117 -30.75 -3.92 0.32
N SER A 118 -30.79 -2.66 -0.12
CA SER A 118 -32.01 -1.87 -0.30
C SER A 118 -32.47 -1.76 -1.76
N ASN A 119 -31.82 -2.48 -2.68
CA ASN A 119 -31.99 -2.34 -4.13
C ASN A 119 -31.82 -0.88 -4.62
N GLN A 120 -30.80 -0.21 -4.09
CA GLN A 120 -30.43 1.15 -4.50
C GLN A 120 -29.02 1.17 -5.12
N PRO A 121 -28.75 2.06 -6.08
CA PRO A 121 -29.73 2.84 -6.85
C PRO A 121 -30.58 1.94 -7.77
N SER A 122 -31.76 2.40 -8.18
CA SER A 122 -32.65 1.63 -9.08
C SER A 122 -32.05 1.34 -10.46
N TYR A 123 -31.03 2.11 -10.85
CA TYR A 123 -30.19 1.88 -12.03
C TYR A 123 -28.77 2.35 -11.71
N PRO A 124 -27.71 1.74 -12.27
CA PRO A 124 -27.72 0.53 -13.10
C PRO A 124 -28.02 -0.73 -12.27
N ASP A 125 -28.75 -1.67 -12.87
CA ASP A 125 -29.01 -2.96 -12.24
C ASP A 125 -27.70 -3.69 -11.93
N TYR A 126 -27.64 -4.35 -10.76
CA TYR A 126 -26.51 -5.16 -10.30
C TYR A 126 -25.17 -4.42 -10.08
N LEU A 127 -25.17 -3.11 -9.91
CA LEU A 127 -23.99 -2.35 -9.47
C LEU A 127 -23.32 -2.96 -8.21
N TRP A 128 -24.15 -3.41 -7.26
CA TRP A 128 -23.72 -4.07 -6.04
C TRP A 128 -22.93 -5.36 -6.31
N ALA A 129 -23.27 -6.11 -7.36
CA ALA A 129 -22.61 -7.37 -7.70
C ALA A 129 -21.22 -7.12 -8.28
N LYS A 130 -21.07 -6.12 -9.17
CA LYS A 130 -19.76 -5.69 -9.70
C LYS A 130 -18.85 -5.23 -8.57
N ALA A 131 -19.38 -4.39 -7.68
CA ALA A 131 -18.66 -3.92 -6.50
C ALA A 131 -18.26 -5.06 -5.55
N LEU A 132 -19.14 -6.05 -5.34
CA LEU A 132 -18.85 -7.23 -4.52
C LEU A 132 -17.73 -8.08 -5.10
N ILE A 133 -17.72 -8.29 -6.41
CA ILE A 133 -16.66 -9.05 -7.09
C ILE A 133 -15.34 -8.29 -7.01
N ALA A 134 -15.33 -7.00 -7.36
CA ALA A 134 -14.14 -6.15 -7.26
C ALA A 134 -13.56 -6.16 -5.84
N PHE A 135 -14.41 -6.02 -4.83
CA PHE A 135 -14.04 -6.03 -3.42
C PHE A 135 -13.47 -7.40 -2.99
N SER A 136 -14.14 -8.49 -3.35
CA SER A 136 -13.72 -9.85 -2.99
C SER A 136 -12.38 -10.22 -3.64
N VAL A 137 -12.20 -9.89 -4.92
CA VAL A 137 -10.94 -10.09 -5.64
C VAL A 137 -9.84 -9.22 -5.02
N TYR A 138 -10.12 -7.96 -4.72
CA TYR A 138 -9.15 -7.07 -4.07
C TYR A 138 -8.69 -7.62 -2.70
N LEU A 139 -9.60 -8.09 -1.85
CA LEU A 139 -9.26 -8.66 -0.54
C LEU A 139 -8.40 -9.93 -0.66
N THR A 140 -8.84 -10.88 -1.48
CA THR A 140 -8.11 -12.14 -1.69
C THR A 140 -6.74 -11.91 -2.30
N SER A 141 -6.63 -10.98 -3.26
CA SER A 141 -5.37 -10.59 -3.89
C SER A 141 -4.43 -9.89 -2.91
N ASN A 142 -4.94 -9.00 -2.05
CA ASN A 142 -4.13 -8.32 -1.06
C ASN A 142 -3.55 -9.32 -0.03
N PHE A 143 -4.35 -10.32 0.37
CA PHE A 143 -3.87 -11.44 1.17
C PHE A 143 -2.77 -12.20 0.41
N PHE A 144 -3.00 -12.59 -0.84
CA PHE A 144 -2.02 -13.27 -1.69
C PHE A 144 -0.69 -12.51 -1.78
N PHE A 145 -0.70 -11.23 -2.17
CA PHE A 145 0.52 -10.43 -2.29
C PHE A 145 1.25 -10.24 -0.96
N THR A 146 0.52 -10.07 0.14
CA THR A 146 1.12 -9.95 1.47
C THR A 146 1.81 -11.25 1.89
N TYR A 147 1.20 -12.41 1.63
CA TYR A 147 1.79 -13.71 1.95
C TYR A 147 2.99 -14.03 1.07
N VAL A 148 2.89 -13.77 -0.24
CA VAL A 148 4.01 -13.94 -1.18
C VAL A 148 5.20 -13.08 -0.77
N ALA A 149 4.97 -11.82 -0.41
CA ALA A 149 6.03 -10.92 0.01
C ALA A 149 6.71 -11.36 1.32
N ARG A 150 5.94 -11.90 2.27
CA ARG A 150 6.48 -12.47 3.52
C ARG A 150 7.31 -13.74 3.24
N ALA A 151 6.83 -14.62 2.36
CA ALA A 151 7.51 -15.86 2.00
C ALA A 151 8.83 -15.63 1.25
N LEU A 152 8.87 -14.63 0.36
CA LEU A 152 10.03 -14.34 -0.50
C LEU A 152 11.01 -13.30 0.07
N THR A 153 10.76 -12.81 1.29
CA THR A 153 11.40 -11.63 1.91
C THR A 153 10.94 -10.32 1.26
N PRO A 154 10.35 -9.37 2.02
CA PRO A 154 9.62 -8.26 1.44
C PRO A 154 10.44 -7.32 0.55
N LEU A 155 11.69 -6.99 0.94
CA LEU A 155 12.53 -6.02 0.22
C LEU A 155 13.43 -6.63 -0.86
N ARG A 156 13.36 -7.95 -1.08
CA ARG A 156 14.17 -8.59 -2.14
C ARG A 156 13.74 -8.13 -3.52
N ARG A 157 14.72 -7.96 -4.41
CA ARG A 157 14.51 -7.58 -5.81
C ARG A 157 13.56 -8.52 -6.52
N THR A 158 13.71 -9.84 -6.35
CA THR A 158 12.77 -10.84 -6.90
C THR A 158 11.33 -10.63 -6.44
N THR A 159 11.13 -10.26 -5.17
CA THR A 159 9.79 -10.04 -4.61
C THR A 159 9.14 -8.83 -5.28
N MET A 160 9.87 -7.71 -5.40
CA MET A 160 9.36 -6.51 -6.09
C MET A 160 9.08 -6.78 -7.57
N LEU A 161 9.99 -7.47 -8.26
CA LEU A 161 9.82 -7.84 -9.67
C LEU A 161 8.61 -8.75 -9.86
N LEU A 162 8.38 -9.72 -8.98
CA LEU A 162 7.22 -10.60 -9.04
C LEU A 162 5.94 -9.80 -8.77
N VAL A 163 5.91 -8.99 -7.73
CA VAL A 163 4.73 -8.20 -7.34
C VAL A 163 4.33 -7.22 -8.46
N PHE A 164 5.27 -6.45 -9.01
CA PHE A 164 5.00 -5.53 -10.11
C PHE A 164 4.81 -6.23 -11.46
N GLY A 165 5.49 -7.36 -11.68
CA GLY A 165 5.33 -8.19 -12.87
C GLY A 165 3.93 -8.80 -12.97
N LEU A 166 3.39 -9.33 -11.87
CA LEU A 166 2.01 -9.85 -11.82
C LEU A 166 0.97 -8.75 -12.04
N GLN A 167 1.18 -7.56 -11.49
CA GLN A 167 0.31 -6.40 -11.75
C GLN A 167 0.32 -6.01 -13.24
N THR A 168 1.52 -5.96 -13.83
CA THR A 168 1.71 -5.62 -15.24
C THR A 168 1.07 -6.67 -16.15
N LEU A 169 1.22 -7.95 -15.83
CA LEU A 169 0.59 -9.04 -16.57
C LEU A 169 -0.94 -8.95 -16.50
N ALA A 170 -1.51 -8.64 -15.33
CA ALA A 170 -2.95 -8.45 -15.20
C ALA A 170 -3.47 -7.29 -16.05
N LEU A 171 -2.75 -6.16 -16.08
CA LEU A 171 -3.06 -5.02 -16.95
C LEU A 171 -2.94 -5.37 -18.43
N LEU A 172 -1.92 -6.15 -18.82
CA LEU A 172 -1.74 -6.61 -20.19
C LEU A 172 -2.89 -7.51 -20.64
N ILE A 173 -3.27 -8.49 -19.82
CA ILE A 173 -4.39 -9.38 -20.14
C ILE A 173 -5.69 -8.56 -20.23
N ALA A 174 -5.92 -7.62 -19.32
CA ALA A 174 -7.08 -6.74 -19.40
C ALA A 174 -7.09 -5.91 -20.69
N ALA A 175 -5.95 -5.30 -21.06
CA ALA A 175 -5.83 -4.55 -22.31
C ALA A 175 -6.13 -5.43 -23.53
N LEU A 176 -5.56 -6.63 -23.59
CA LEU A 176 -5.79 -7.59 -24.68
C LEU A 176 -7.25 -8.05 -24.76
N LEU A 177 -7.93 -8.27 -23.63
CA LEU A 177 -9.34 -8.65 -23.64
C LEU A 177 -10.25 -7.56 -24.21
N VAL A 178 -9.92 -6.29 -23.99
CA VAL A 178 -10.69 -5.18 -24.57
C VAL A 178 -10.29 -4.92 -26.03
N GLU A 179 -8.99 -4.99 -26.36
CA GLU A 179 -8.48 -4.84 -27.73
C GLU A 179 -9.02 -5.90 -28.69
N LEU A 180 -9.12 -7.16 -28.23
CA LEU A 180 -9.65 -8.28 -29.01
C LEU A 180 -11.19 -8.31 -29.02
N GLU A 181 -11.85 -7.25 -28.55
CA GLU A 181 -13.30 -7.09 -28.48
C GLU A 181 -14.04 -8.22 -27.71
N VAL A 182 -13.33 -8.98 -26.87
CA VAL A 182 -13.95 -9.92 -25.92
C VAL A 182 -14.74 -9.14 -24.86
N ILE A 183 -14.26 -7.95 -24.53
CA ILE A 183 -14.94 -6.95 -23.71
C ILE A 183 -15.15 -5.73 -24.60
N LEU A 184 -16.35 -5.16 -24.57
CA LEU A 184 -16.67 -4.01 -25.41
C LEU A 184 -15.75 -2.82 -25.05
N PRO A 185 -15.11 -2.18 -26.04
CA PRO A 185 -14.19 -1.06 -25.82
C PRO A 185 -14.89 0.25 -25.47
N ARG A 186 -16.21 0.21 -25.28
CA ARG A 186 -17.05 1.37 -25.00
C ARG A 186 -17.56 1.33 -23.55
N PRO A 187 -17.74 2.50 -22.92
CA PRO A 187 -18.42 2.59 -21.63
C PRO A 187 -19.80 1.93 -21.69
N GLU A 188 -20.15 1.22 -20.62
CA GLU A 188 -21.46 0.58 -20.50
C GLU A 188 -22.56 1.65 -20.50
N GLU A 189 -23.59 1.44 -21.33
CA GLU A 189 -24.78 2.26 -21.27
C GLU A 189 -25.49 2.03 -19.92
N TYR A 190 -25.96 3.10 -19.31
CA TYR A 190 -26.51 3.08 -17.95
C TYR A 190 -27.72 2.14 -17.77
N THR A 191 -28.38 1.76 -18.86
CA THR A 191 -29.55 0.87 -18.91
C THR A 191 -29.24 -0.53 -19.48
N ALA A 192 -27.99 -0.81 -19.85
CA ALA A 192 -27.63 -2.11 -20.44
C ALA A 192 -27.58 -3.21 -19.37
N PRO A 193 -27.95 -4.46 -19.72
CA PRO A 193 -27.79 -5.61 -18.81
C PRO A 193 -26.31 -5.91 -18.58
N ILE A 194 -25.98 -6.53 -17.43
CA ILE A 194 -24.61 -6.95 -17.13
C ILE A 194 -24.06 -7.81 -18.26
N GLN A 195 -22.93 -7.36 -18.80
CA GLN A 195 -22.06 -8.19 -19.60
C GLN A 195 -21.09 -8.93 -18.68
N TRP A 196 -21.24 -10.24 -18.54
CA TRP A 196 -20.40 -11.04 -17.63
C TRP A 196 -18.92 -11.04 -18.03
N THR A 197 -18.59 -10.72 -19.28
CA THR A 197 -17.21 -10.59 -19.77
C THR A 197 -16.45 -9.44 -19.10
N GLN A 198 -17.13 -8.35 -18.72
CA GLN A 198 -16.50 -7.20 -18.06
C GLN A 198 -15.95 -7.52 -16.66
N ILE A 199 -16.50 -8.55 -16.02
CA ILE A 199 -16.06 -9.00 -14.69
C ILE A 199 -14.61 -9.48 -14.73
N PHE A 200 -14.16 -10.06 -15.85
CA PHE A 200 -12.77 -10.47 -15.99
C PHE A 200 -11.83 -9.26 -15.96
N ALA A 201 -12.16 -8.17 -16.65
CA ALA A 201 -11.37 -6.94 -16.57
C ALA A 201 -11.39 -6.35 -15.16
N ILE A 202 -12.57 -6.22 -14.55
CA ILE A 202 -12.70 -5.71 -13.17
C ILE A 202 -11.85 -6.53 -12.20
N ALA A 203 -11.88 -7.86 -12.29
CA ALA A 203 -11.10 -8.74 -11.45
C ALA A 203 -9.59 -8.57 -11.66
N LEU A 204 -9.12 -8.52 -12.92
CA LEU A 204 -7.70 -8.32 -13.23
C LEU A 204 -7.20 -6.95 -12.75
N LEU A 205 -7.99 -5.90 -12.94
CA LEU A 205 -7.66 -4.56 -12.48
C LEU A 205 -7.67 -4.50 -10.95
N ALA A 206 -8.68 -5.06 -10.27
CA ALA A 206 -8.72 -5.14 -8.81
C ALA A 206 -7.53 -5.92 -8.23
N PHE A 207 -7.13 -7.02 -8.87
CA PHE A 207 -5.91 -7.77 -8.55
C PHE A 207 -4.67 -6.88 -8.68
N SER A 208 -4.55 -6.11 -9.77
CA SER A 208 -3.43 -5.19 -9.98
C SER A 208 -3.36 -4.09 -8.91
N GLN A 209 -4.51 -3.51 -8.52
CA GLN A 209 -4.59 -2.49 -7.48
C GLN A 209 -4.22 -3.06 -6.12
N ALA A 210 -4.67 -4.28 -5.80
CA ALA A 210 -4.29 -4.97 -4.57
C ALA A 210 -2.77 -5.15 -4.46
N GLY A 211 -2.10 -5.56 -5.53
CA GLY A 211 -0.64 -5.66 -5.55
C GLY A 211 0.05 -4.32 -5.33
N GLN A 212 -0.52 -3.23 -5.86
CA GLN A 212 0.03 -1.89 -5.71
C GLN A 212 -0.02 -1.38 -4.27
N ILE A 213 -1.15 -1.57 -3.57
CA ILE A 213 -1.24 -1.19 -2.16
C ILE A 213 -0.28 -2.04 -1.31
N SER A 214 -0.19 -3.35 -1.55
CA SER A 214 0.74 -4.21 -0.80
C SER A 214 2.19 -3.76 -1.01
N ALA A 215 2.58 -3.43 -2.25
CA ALA A 215 3.91 -2.92 -2.57
C ALA A 215 4.25 -1.63 -1.81
N SER A 216 3.31 -0.67 -1.73
CA SER A 216 3.51 0.57 -0.96
C SER A 216 3.78 0.32 0.52
N ARG A 217 3.07 -0.67 1.11
CA ARG A 217 3.25 -1.06 2.51
C ARG A 217 4.58 -1.77 2.74
N ILE A 218 4.98 -2.63 1.81
CA ILE A 218 6.26 -3.34 1.89
C ILE A 218 7.44 -2.36 1.82
N LEU A 219 7.37 -1.36 0.95
CA LEU A 219 8.41 -0.33 0.82
C LEU A 219 8.44 0.66 1.99
N GLY A 220 7.50 0.58 2.94
CA GLY A 220 7.46 1.40 4.14
C GLY A 220 6.96 2.83 3.94
N TYR A 221 6.56 3.21 2.72
CA TYR A 221 6.01 4.53 2.41
C TYR A 221 4.50 4.58 2.64
N ASN A 222 4.11 4.45 3.91
CA ASN A 222 2.72 4.48 4.34
C ASN A 222 2.06 5.85 4.12
N GLU A 223 2.85 6.90 3.92
CA GLU A 223 2.42 8.28 3.67
C GLU A 223 1.98 8.54 2.21
N VAL A 224 2.25 7.62 1.28
CA VAL A 224 1.73 7.69 -0.11
C VAL A 224 0.87 6.45 -0.38
N PRO A 225 -0.30 6.31 0.29
CA PRO A 225 -1.25 5.26 -0.04
C PRO A 225 -1.80 5.55 -1.44
N THR A 226 -1.30 4.82 -2.43
CA THR A 226 -1.57 5.08 -3.84
C THR A 226 -3.05 4.99 -4.23
N LEU A 227 -3.90 4.41 -3.36
CA LEU A 227 -5.33 4.16 -3.61
C LEU A 227 -6.28 4.94 -2.69
N SER A 228 -5.79 5.62 -1.64
CA SER A 228 -6.65 6.32 -0.67
C SER A 228 -6.28 7.79 -0.58
N VAL A 229 -6.92 8.58 -1.45
CA VAL A 229 -6.76 10.04 -1.49
C VAL A 229 -7.24 10.68 -0.18
N THR A 230 -8.32 10.16 0.41
CA THR A 230 -8.90 10.71 1.65
C THR A 230 -7.88 10.74 2.78
N THR A 231 -7.15 9.63 3.00
CA THR A 231 -6.12 9.59 4.05
C THR A 231 -4.97 10.54 3.75
N ILE A 232 -4.57 10.70 2.47
CA ILE A 232 -3.52 11.65 2.08
C ILE A 232 -3.93 13.08 2.42
N LEU A 233 -5.16 13.46 2.05
CA LEU A 233 -5.68 14.81 2.28
C LEU A 233 -5.84 15.10 3.77
N ALA A 234 -6.42 14.18 4.53
CA ALA A 234 -6.57 14.33 5.98
C ALA A 234 -5.21 14.44 6.67
N ASP A 235 -4.29 13.54 6.36
CA ASP A 235 -2.92 13.53 6.91
C ASP A 235 -2.13 14.79 6.54
N MET A 236 -2.36 15.34 5.34
CA MET A 236 -1.73 16.58 4.88
C MET A 236 -2.29 17.79 5.62
N LEU A 237 -3.61 17.89 5.75
CA LEU A 237 -4.27 19.02 6.42
C LEU A 237 -4.06 19.01 7.93
N ALA A 238 -3.88 17.83 8.54
CA ALA A 238 -3.55 17.69 9.94
C ALA A 238 -2.06 17.89 10.26
N ASP A 239 -1.20 18.11 9.26
CA ASP A 239 0.24 18.30 9.46
C ASP A 239 0.52 19.64 10.18
N PRO A 240 1.12 19.65 11.39
CA PRO A 240 1.44 20.89 12.11
C PRO A 240 2.41 21.79 11.34
N HIS A 241 3.20 21.22 10.42
CA HIS A 241 4.20 21.89 9.62
C HIS A 241 3.75 22.04 8.16
N LEU A 242 2.44 22.19 7.93
CA LEU A 242 1.84 22.29 6.60
C LEU A 242 2.45 23.43 5.77
N PHE A 243 2.67 24.60 6.39
CA PHE A 243 3.16 25.80 5.72
C PHE A 243 4.69 25.92 5.70
N GLU A 244 5.42 24.96 6.28
CA GLU A 244 6.88 24.98 6.22
C GLU A 244 7.38 24.64 4.82
N LEU A 245 8.36 25.40 4.34
CA LEU A 245 8.96 25.23 3.01
C LEU A 245 9.61 23.85 2.83
N HIS A 246 10.14 23.26 3.90
CA HIS A 246 10.90 22.01 3.87
C HIS A 246 10.21 20.89 4.66
N ASN A 247 9.11 20.38 4.13
CA ASN A 247 8.46 19.19 4.66
C ASN A 247 8.40 18.06 3.60
N PRO A 248 9.40 17.15 3.59
CA PRO A 248 9.48 16.11 2.57
C PRO A 248 8.33 15.10 2.66
N LYS A 249 7.73 14.88 3.85
CA LYS A 249 6.56 14.00 4.01
C LYS A 249 5.33 14.64 3.35
N ARG A 250 5.06 15.91 3.64
CA ARG A 250 3.98 16.69 3.01
C ARG A 250 4.15 16.78 1.50
N ASN A 251 5.36 17.04 1.00
CA ASN A 251 5.61 17.14 -0.44
C ASN A 251 5.33 15.82 -1.18
N ARG A 252 5.66 14.68 -0.56
CA ARG A 252 5.36 13.36 -1.13
C ARG A 252 3.87 13.03 -1.13
N ARG A 253 3.15 13.38 -0.05
CA ARG A 253 1.68 13.29 0.04
C ARG A 253 1.00 14.11 -1.05
N LEU A 254 1.37 15.38 -1.16
CA LEU A 254 0.83 16.30 -2.17
C LEU A 254 1.13 15.80 -3.59
N ALA A 255 2.35 15.35 -3.85
CA ALA A 255 2.72 14.78 -5.15
C ALA A 255 1.90 13.52 -5.48
N GLY A 256 1.65 12.64 -4.50
CA GLY A 256 0.79 11.48 -4.66
C GLY A 256 -0.65 11.86 -5.01
N PHE A 257 -1.22 12.85 -4.31
CA PHE A 257 -2.56 13.37 -4.60
C PHE A 257 -2.66 13.96 -6.01
N ILE A 258 -1.74 14.87 -6.36
CA ILE A 258 -1.71 15.49 -7.68
C ILE A 258 -1.54 14.44 -8.77
N ALA A 259 -0.64 13.47 -8.57
CA ALA A 259 -0.42 12.37 -9.51
C ALA A 259 -1.70 11.56 -9.74
N SER A 260 -2.40 11.15 -8.68
CA SER A 260 -3.68 10.44 -8.81
C SER A 260 -4.75 11.28 -9.50
N PHE A 261 -4.85 12.56 -9.19
CA PHE A 261 -5.81 13.47 -9.83
C PHE A 261 -5.53 13.63 -11.32
N VAL A 262 -4.27 13.90 -11.70
CA VAL A 262 -3.86 14.02 -13.10
C VAL A 262 -4.01 12.70 -13.85
N GLY A 263 -3.77 11.56 -13.18
CA GLY A 263 -4.04 10.23 -13.74
C GLY A 263 -5.52 10.04 -14.08
N ALA A 264 -6.42 10.39 -13.15
CA ALA A 264 -7.86 10.32 -13.37
C ALA A 264 -8.31 11.26 -14.51
N MET A 265 -7.79 12.49 -14.56
CA MET A 265 -8.04 13.42 -15.67
C MET A 265 -7.57 12.84 -17.01
N THR A 266 -6.37 12.27 -17.05
CA THR A 266 -5.80 11.66 -18.28
C THR A 266 -6.71 10.55 -18.78
N SER A 267 -7.24 9.71 -17.88
CA SER A 267 -8.20 8.67 -18.22
C SER A 267 -9.45 9.24 -18.87
N GLY A 268 -10.05 10.28 -18.26
CA GLY A 268 -11.25 10.91 -18.77
C GLY A 268 -11.06 11.57 -20.15
N PHE A 269 -9.94 12.26 -20.37
CA PHE A 269 -9.63 12.85 -21.68
C PHE A 269 -9.37 11.76 -22.73
N LEU A 270 -8.62 10.72 -22.39
CA LEU A 270 -8.24 9.67 -23.33
C LEU A 270 -9.45 8.81 -23.73
N SER A 271 -10.33 8.48 -22.78
CA SER A 271 -11.60 7.80 -23.05
C SER A 271 -12.58 8.65 -23.88
N ARG A 272 -12.46 9.98 -23.85
CA ARG A 272 -13.28 10.89 -24.66
C ARG A 272 -12.79 11.00 -26.10
N GLU A 273 -11.50 11.15 -26.31
CA GLU A 273 -10.91 11.46 -27.62
C GLU A 273 -10.51 10.22 -28.43
N THR A 274 -10.27 9.09 -27.75
CA THR A 274 -9.85 7.84 -28.38
C THR A 274 -10.81 6.71 -27.99
N GLU A 275 -10.31 5.69 -27.29
CA GLU A 275 -11.07 4.57 -26.75
C GLU A 275 -10.54 4.20 -25.37
N MET A 276 -11.35 3.54 -24.55
CA MET A 276 -10.95 3.10 -23.21
C MET A 276 -9.68 2.23 -23.23
N VAL A 277 -9.45 1.49 -24.31
CA VAL A 277 -8.29 0.59 -24.46
C VAL A 277 -6.96 1.35 -24.37
N ALA A 278 -6.92 2.60 -24.87
CA ALA A 278 -5.73 3.44 -24.80
C ALA A 278 -5.30 3.72 -23.34
N CYS A 279 -6.27 3.86 -22.42
CA CYS A 279 -5.98 4.01 -21.00
C CYS A 279 -5.32 2.76 -20.40
N LEU A 280 -5.77 1.56 -20.80
CA LEU A 280 -5.18 0.29 -20.34
C LEU A 280 -3.76 0.11 -20.86
N TRP A 281 -3.51 0.41 -22.14
CA TRP A 281 -2.17 0.37 -22.72
C TRP A 281 -1.22 1.36 -22.05
N LEU A 282 -1.68 2.59 -21.79
CA LEU A 282 -0.90 3.58 -21.07
C LEU A 282 -0.58 3.13 -19.64
N ALA A 283 -1.57 2.62 -18.92
CA ALA A 283 -1.38 2.08 -17.56
C ALA A 283 -0.36 0.93 -17.57
N MET A 284 -0.50 -0.01 -18.50
CA MET A 284 0.40 -1.16 -18.65
C MET A 284 1.82 -0.72 -18.99
N ALA A 285 2.00 0.18 -19.96
CA ALA A 285 3.31 0.70 -20.35
C ALA A 285 4.03 1.39 -19.18
N LEU A 286 3.32 2.24 -18.43
CA LEU A 286 3.87 2.88 -17.23
C LEU A 286 4.24 1.84 -16.16
N LYS A 287 3.45 0.77 -16.01
CA LYS A 287 3.74 -0.33 -15.08
C LYS A 287 4.96 -1.14 -15.47
N VAL A 288 5.16 -1.39 -16.77
CA VAL A 288 6.39 -1.99 -17.32
C VAL A 288 7.59 -1.12 -16.96
N VAL A 289 7.51 0.20 -17.17
CA VAL A 289 8.59 1.13 -16.81
C VAL A 289 8.92 1.04 -15.33
N VAL A 290 7.92 1.04 -14.45
CA VAL A 290 8.14 0.86 -12.99
C VAL A 290 8.82 -0.49 -12.69
N THR A 291 8.38 -1.56 -13.34
CA THR A 291 8.97 -2.91 -13.16
C THR A 291 10.43 -2.95 -13.60
N LEU A 292 10.75 -2.34 -14.75
CA LEU A 292 12.13 -2.20 -15.25
C LEU A 292 12.98 -1.31 -14.34
N CYS A 293 12.42 -0.26 -13.77
CA CYS A 293 13.11 0.55 -12.77
C CYS A 293 13.48 -0.29 -11.54
N PHE A 294 12.61 -1.16 -11.05
CA PHE A 294 12.95 -2.11 -9.97
C PHE A 294 13.99 -3.15 -10.39
N PHE A 295 14.00 -3.54 -11.66
CA PHE A 295 15.01 -4.46 -12.21
C PHE A 295 16.42 -3.87 -12.14
N VAL A 296 16.57 -2.57 -12.46
CA VAL A 296 17.86 -1.86 -12.49
C VAL A 296 18.17 -1.13 -11.18
N TRP A 297 17.24 -1.13 -10.21
CA TRP A 297 17.37 -0.33 -8.99
C TRP A 297 18.58 -0.74 -8.14
N ARG A 298 19.23 0.21 -7.47
CA ARG A 298 20.43 -0.07 -6.66
C ARG A 298 20.15 -0.95 -5.44
N ASP A 299 21.12 -1.79 -5.12
CA ASP A 299 21.10 -2.64 -3.94
C ASP A 299 21.54 -1.85 -2.69
N ASP A 300 21.00 -2.19 -1.53
CA ASP A 300 21.36 -1.54 -0.26
C ASP A 300 22.86 -1.61 0.05
N ARG A 301 23.49 -2.75 -0.27
CA ARG A 301 24.93 -2.99 -0.04
C ARG A 301 25.84 -2.06 -0.85
N GLU A 302 25.41 -1.63 -2.04
CA GLU A 302 26.20 -0.67 -2.85
C GLU A 302 26.12 0.75 -2.30
N THR A 303 25.03 1.08 -1.60
CA THR A 303 24.84 2.41 -1.00
C THR A 303 25.68 2.52 0.26
N GLU A 304 25.67 1.49 1.10
CA GLU A 304 26.49 1.43 2.32
C GLU A 304 27.99 1.58 2.02
N LYS A 305 28.50 0.91 0.98
CA LYS A 305 29.89 1.07 0.54
C LYS A 305 30.23 2.50 0.11
N LYS A 306 29.34 3.18 -0.63
CA LYS A 306 29.58 4.57 -1.07
C LYS A 306 29.47 5.57 0.07
N ASP A 307 28.56 5.34 1.01
CA ASP A 307 28.43 6.16 2.22
C ASP A 307 29.69 6.01 3.12
N LEU A 308 30.33 4.83 3.12
CA LEU A 308 31.58 4.55 3.84
C LEU A 308 32.84 5.06 3.11
N GLU A 309 32.88 5.03 1.78
CA GLU A 309 34.00 5.54 0.97
C GLU A 309 33.96 7.07 0.75
N GLY A 310 32.83 7.72 1.08
CA GLY A 310 32.60 9.15 0.94
C GLY A 310 32.72 9.96 2.24
N GLN A 311 33.16 9.35 3.34
CA GLN A 311 33.57 10.02 4.60
C GLN A 311 35.09 10.14 4.66
#